data_AF-A0A7C7TQR7-F1
#
_entry.id   AF-A0A7C7TQR7-F1
#
_cell.length_a   1.000
_cell.length_b   1.000
_cell.length_c   1.000
_cell.angle_alpha   90.00
_cell.angle_beta   90.00
_cell.angle_gamma   90.00
#
_symmetry.space_group_name_H-M   'P 1'
#
loop_
_entity.id
_entity.type
_entity.pdbx_description
1 polymer ?
#
loop_
_entity_poly.entity_id
_entity_poly.type
_entity_poly.pdbx_seq_one_letter_code
_entity_poly.pdbx_strand_id
1 'polypeptide(L)'
;MKILVISVTGLLIGFTAPAATAQQEPVISDANAGAQLYYDHGCYACHGYSGYGRVDLNNTGSPWLVNEEIFRAFLRARADVAPVLPSTSMPNYPANALSDEGVNDIFAYIRSLPNNQPDSADIPALRTILESAEQREYKP
;
A
#
# COMPACT_ATOMS: atom_id res chain seq x y z
N MET A 1 24.83 59.13 48.26
CA MET A 1 23.64 59.90 47.83
C MET A 1 23.45 59.58 46.35
N LYS A 2 22.60 58.59 46.00
CA LYS A 2 21.26 58.81 45.38
C LYS A 2 21.42 59.59 44.04
N ILE A 3 21.06 59.12 42.83
CA ILE A 3 19.99 58.20 42.41
C ILE A 3 20.34 57.59 41.02
N LEU A 4 19.98 56.32 40.89
CA LEU A 4 19.65 55.48 39.73
C LEU A 4 19.28 56.21 38.41
N VAL A 5 19.87 55.78 37.29
CA VAL A 5 19.29 55.94 35.94
C VAL A 5 19.31 54.58 35.26
N ILE A 6 18.18 53.88 35.28
CA ILE A 6 17.92 52.71 34.43
C ILE A 6 16.47 52.82 33.96
N SER A 7 16.28 52.96 32.65
CA SER A 7 15.12 52.43 31.93
C SER A 7 15.40 52.53 30.44
N VAL A 8 16.02 51.48 29.90
CA VAL A 8 15.86 51.16 28.47
C VAL A 8 14.73 50.16 28.41
N THR A 9 13.52 50.67 28.19
CA THR A 9 12.34 49.86 27.92
C THR A 9 12.49 49.30 26.50
N GLY A 10 13.15 48.14 26.39
CA GLY A 10 13.23 47.40 25.14
C GLY A 10 11.85 46.87 24.78
N LEU A 11 11.25 47.45 23.74
CA LEU A 11 9.98 47.02 23.17
C LEU A 11 10.15 45.63 22.55
N LEU A 12 9.68 44.59 23.25
CA LEU A 12 9.56 43.23 22.72
C LEU A 12 8.45 43.22 21.66
N ILE A 13 8.85 43.39 20.40
CA ILE A 13 7.98 43.12 19.25
C ILE A 13 7.94 41.59 19.10
N GLY A 14 6.93 40.97 19.69
CA GLY A 14 6.65 39.55 19.48
C GLY A 14 6.30 39.30 18.02
N PHE A 15 7.17 38.57 17.32
CA PHE A 15 6.85 38.00 16.00
C PHE A 15 5.92 36.80 16.21
N THR A 16 4.61 37.02 16.17
CA THR A 16 3.65 35.91 16.07
C THR A 16 3.57 35.50 14.61
N ALA A 17 4.43 34.57 14.20
CA ALA A 17 4.26 33.89 12.93
C ALA A 17 2.96 33.06 13.01
N PRO A 18 2.01 33.22 12.06
CA PRO A 18 0.90 32.29 11.98
C PRO A 18 1.49 30.91 11.67
N ALA A 19 1.18 29.92 12.51
CA ALA A 19 1.43 28.54 12.15
C ALA A 19 0.58 28.25 10.91
N ALA A 20 1.24 28.22 9.74
CA ALA A 20 0.63 27.69 8.54
C ALA A 20 0.40 26.20 8.79
N THR A 21 -0.78 25.85 9.27
CA THR A 21 -1.28 24.49 9.17
C THR A 21 -1.41 24.22 7.68
N ALA A 22 -0.44 23.53 7.10
CA ALA A 22 -0.63 22.87 5.81
C ALA A 22 -1.79 21.88 6.02
N GLN A 23 -3.00 22.33 5.71
CA GLN A 23 -4.13 21.43 5.55
C GLN A 23 -3.78 20.62 4.31
N GLN A 24 -3.27 19.40 4.53
CA GLN A 24 -3.19 18.39 3.49
C GLN A 24 -4.59 18.35 2.86
N GLU A 25 -4.72 18.77 1.60
CA GLU A 25 -5.95 18.50 0.86
C GLU A 25 -6.22 17.00 0.95
N PRO A 26 -7.49 16.58 1.09
CA PRO A 26 -7.79 15.16 1.04
C PRO A 26 -7.22 14.64 -0.28
N VAL A 27 -6.21 13.78 -0.21
CA VAL A 27 -5.75 13.04 -1.37
C VAL A 27 -6.90 12.10 -1.69
N ILE A 28 -7.78 12.51 -2.60
CA ILE A 28 -8.88 11.66 -3.06
C ILE A 28 -8.22 10.62 -3.97
N SER A 29 -7.99 9.43 -3.43
CA SER A 29 -7.52 8.30 -4.22
C SER A 29 -8.61 7.85 -5.19
N ASP A 30 -8.24 7.62 -6.45
CA ASP A 30 -9.15 7.17 -7.52
C ASP A 30 -8.90 5.69 -7.83
N ALA A 31 -9.84 4.84 -7.40
CA ALA A 31 -9.77 3.40 -7.64
C ALA A 31 -9.77 3.02 -9.14
N ASN A 32 -10.34 3.84 -10.03
CA ASN A 32 -10.31 3.56 -11.47
C ASN A 32 -8.92 3.82 -12.06
N ALA A 33 -8.29 4.94 -11.68
CA ALA A 33 -6.89 5.21 -12.02
C ALA A 33 -5.98 4.12 -11.43
N GLY A 34 -6.26 3.69 -10.20
CA GLY A 34 -5.57 2.60 -9.52
C GLY A 34 -5.67 1.27 -10.25
N ALA A 35 -6.84 0.93 -10.80
CA ALA A 35 -7.05 -0.28 -11.59
C ALA A 35 -6.16 -0.28 -12.84
N GLN A 36 -6.10 0.86 -13.54
CA GLN A 36 -5.26 1.00 -14.73
C GLN A 36 -3.77 0.83 -14.36
N LEU A 37 -3.29 1.53 -13.33
CA LEU A 37 -1.91 1.41 -12.86
C LEU A 37 -1.57 -0.02 -12.41
N TYR A 38 -2.51 -0.70 -11.74
CA TYR A 38 -2.35 -2.09 -11.33
C TYR A 38 -2.16 -3.03 -12.54
N TYR A 39 -2.81 -2.76 -13.67
CA TYR A 39 -2.62 -3.50 -14.91
C TYR A 39 -1.34 -3.11 -15.65
N ASP A 40 -1.06 -1.82 -15.78
CA ASP A 40 0.11 -1.30 -16.50
C ASP A 40 1.42 -1.73 -15.84
N HIS A 41 1.44 -1.85 -14.51
CA HIS A 41 2.57 -2.36 -13.74
C HIS A 41 2.60 -3.89 -13.60
N GLY A 42 1.62 -4.61 -14.18
CA GLY A 42 1.62 -6.07 -14.20
C GLY A 42 1.39 -6.74 -12.84
N CYS A 43 0.84 -6.01 -11.86
CA CYS A 43 0.60 -6.52 -10.51
C CYS A 43 -0.27 -7.79 -10.52
N TYR A 44 -1.23 -7.84 -11.46
CA TYR A 44 -2.14 -8.98 -11.67
C TYR A 44 -1.41 -10.29 -12.02
N ALA A 45 -0.18 -10.25 -12.55
CA ALA A 45 0.52 -11.46 -12.97
C ALA A 45 0.82 -12.39 -11.78
N CYS A 46 1.03 -11.82 -10.59
CA CYS A 46 1.25 -12.56 -9.35
C CYS A 46 0.02 -12.52 -8.43
N HIS A 47 -0.71 -11.42 -8.44
CA HIS A 47 -1.80 -11.16 -7.49
C HIS A 47 -3.21 -11.40 -8.06
N GLY A 48 -3.32 -11.73 -9.35
CA GLY A 48 -4.58 -11.96 -10.05
C GLY A 48 -5.36 -10.68 -10.36
N TYR A 49 -6.34 -10.78 -11.26
CA TYR A 49 -7.21 -9.63 -11.60
C TYR A 49 -8.20 -9.30 -10.47
N SER A 50 -8.65 -10.30 -9.72
CA SER A 50 -9.56 -10.18 -8.57
C SER A 50 -8.84 -9.95 -7.23
N GLY A 51 -7.50 -9.87 -7.25
CA GLY A 51 -6.68 -9.87 -6.05
C GLY A 51 -6.52 -11.26 -5.40
N TYR A 52 -7.04 -12.32 -6.03
CA TYR A 52 -6.74 -13.71 -5.71
C TYR A 52 -5.83 -14.29 -6.80
N GLY A 53 -4.63 -14.74 -6.42
CA GLY A 53 -3.59 -15.13 -7.35
C GLY A 53 -2.60 -16.12 -6.74
N ARG A 54 -1.34 -16.07 -7.19
CA ARG A 54 -0.26 -16.83 -6.53
C ARG A 54 0.00 -16.29 -5.13
N VAL A 55 -0.11 -14.98 -4.97
CA VAL A 55 -0.04 -14.29 -3.68
C VAL A 55 -1.27 -13.42 -3.59
N ASP A 56 -2.18 -13.73 -2.67
CA ASP A 56 -3.42 -12.98 -2.56
C ASP A 56 -3.17 -11.57 -2.02
N LEU A 57 -3.92 -10.60 -2.54
CA LEU A 57 -4.05 -9.23 -1.99
C LEU A 57 -5.42 -9.02 -1.36
N ASN A 58 -6.43 -9.72 -1.85
CA ASN A 58 -7.79 -9.59 -1.39
C ASN A 58 -8.05 -10.52 -0.19
N ASN A 59 -8.72 -10.00 0.84
CA ASN A 59 -9.11 -10.75 2.04
C ASN A 59 -7.97 -11.51 2.77
N THR A 60 -6.72 -11.04 2.72
CA THR A 60 -5.56 -11.78 3.28
C THR A 60 -5.19 -11.43 4.72
N GLY A 61 -5.72 -10.33 5.25
CA GLY A 61 -5.25 -9.77 6.54
C GLY A 61 -3.78 -9.34 6.52
N SER A 62 -3.18 -9.16 5.34
CA SER A 62 -1.76 -8.83 5.19
C SER A 62 -1.38 -7.55 5.96
N PRO A 63 -0.28 -7.58 6.75
CA PRO A 63 0.18 -6.40 7.48
C PRO A 63 0.62 -5.27 6.54
N TRP A 64 0.97 -5.57 5.29
CA TRP A 64 1.39 -4.58 4.30
C TRP A 64 0.24 -3.79 3.69
N LEU A 65 -0.99 -4.21 3.98
CA LEU A 65 -2.21 -3.66 3.40
C LEU A 65 -3.12 -3.02 4.48
N VAL A 66 -2.59 -2.74 5.67
CA VAL A 66 -3.38 -2.18 6.78
C VAL A 66 -3.72 -0.70 6.58
N ASN A 67 -2.85 0.06 5.91
CA ASN A 67 -3.07 1.45 5.53
C ASN A 67 -2.15 1.85 4.36
N GLU A 68 -2.43 3.02 3.77
CA GLU A 68 -1.68 3.57 2.62
C GLU A 68 -0.20 3.81 2.92
N GLU A 69 0.14 4.27 4.12
CA GLU A 69 1.51 4.60 4.49
C GLU A 69 2.39 3.33 4.53
N ILE A 70 1.90 2.27 5.17
CA ILE A 70 2.60 0.99 5.24
C ILE A 70 2.68 0.35 3.86
N PHE A 71 1.61 0.41 3.08
CA PHE A 71 1.61 -0.09 1.70
C PHE A 71 2.62 0.64 0.83
N ARG A 72 2.66 1.97 0.91
CA ARG A 72 3.66 2.79 0.23
C ARG A 72 5.05 2.43 0.70
N ALA A 73 5.30 2.39 2.00
CA ALA A 73 6.61 2.04 2.54
C ALA A 73 7.08 0.67 2.04
N PHE A 74 6.17 -0.31 1.96
CA PHE A 74 6.46 -1.63 1.41
C PHE A 74 6.86 -1.59 -0.08
N LEU A 75 6.09 -0.88 -0.92
CA LEU A 75 6.42 -0.73 -2.35
C LEU A 75 7.71 0.08 -2.58
N ARG A 76 8.00 1.02 -1.68
CA ARG A 76 9.17 1.90 -1.71
C ARG A 76 10.40 1.30 -1.05
N ALA A 77 10.29 0.21 -0.30
CA ALA A 77 11.44 -0.46 0.30
C ALA A 77 12.33 -0.97 -0.83
N ARG A 78 13.31 -0.14 -1.19
CA ARG A 78 14.21 -0.21 -2.34
C ARG A 78 15.10 -1.47 -2.29
N ALA A 79 15.72 -1.79 -3.42
CA ALA A 79 16.72 -2.86 -3.52
C ALA A 79 18.00 -2.62 -2.71
N ASP A 80 18.21 -1.43 -2.16
CA ASP A 80 19.29 -1.08 -1.23
C ASP A 80 19.02 -1.55 0.21
N VAL A 81 17.75 -1.71 0.60
CA VAL A 81 17.31 -2.32 1.88
C VAL A 81 16.97 -3.80 1.73
N ALA A 82 16.60 -4.25 0.53
CA ALA A 82 16.41 -5.65 0.18
C ALA A 82 16.92 -5.92 -1.24
N PRO A 83 18.20 -6.31 -1.45
CA PRO A 83 18.72 -6.61 -2.79
C PRO A 83 17.75 -7.51 -3.55
N VAL A 84 17.62 -7.30 -4.86
CA VAL A 84 16.89 -8.23 -5.72
C VAL A 84 17.67 -9.53 -5.68
N LEU A 85 17.31 -10.39 -4.74
CA LEU A 85 17.84 -11.73 -4.63
C LEU A 85 17.14 -12.58 -5.71
N PRO A 86 17.75 -13.69 -6.14
CA PRO A 86 17.04 -14.68 -6.96
C PRO A 86 15.72 -15.15 -6.34
N SER A 87 15.53 -14.96 -5.02
CA SER A 87 14.30 -15.24 -4.28
C SER A 87 13.28 -14.08 -4.24
N THR A 88 13.66 -12.86 -4.64
CA THR A 88 12.75 -11.70 -4.64
C THR A 88 11.77 -11.82 -5.80
N SER A 89 10.56 -12.29 -5.51
CA SER A 89 9.53 -12.55 -6.53
C SER A 89 8.69 -11.31 -6.89
N MET A 90 8.64 -10.29 -6.03
CA MET A 90 7.89 -9.05 -6.26
C MET A 90 8.83 -7.91 -6.68
N PRO A 91 8.58 -7.21 -7.81
CA PRO A 91 9.39 -6.08 -8.24
C PRO A 91 9.37 -4.91 -7.26
N ASN A 92 10.39 -4.06 -7.35
CA ASN A 92 10.45 -2.80 -6.62
C ASN A 92 9.74 -1.68 -7.39
N TYR A 93 9.06 -0.78 -6.68
CA TYR A 93 8.37 0.36 -7.28
C TYR A 93 8.87 1.68 -6.67
N PRO A 94 10.00 2.23 -7.14
CA PRO A 94 10.47 3.54 -6.69
C PRO A 94 9.55 4.67 -7.17
N ALA A 95 9.59 5.82 -6.49
CA ALA A 95 8.71 6.97 -6.78
C ALA A 95 8.82 7.51 -8.22
N ASN A 96 9.97 7.31 -8.88
CA ASN A 96 10.16 7.70 -10.28
C ASN A 96 9.56 6.70 -11.30
N ALA A 97 9.21 5.49 -10.87
CA ALA A 97 8.54 4.48 -11.69
C ALA A 97 7.03 4.42 -11.41
N LEU A 98 6.61 4.67 -10.17
CA LEU A 98 5.23 4.74 -9.73
C LEU A 98 5.13 5.83 -8.67
N SER A 99 4.40 6.92 -8.96
CA SER A 99 4.28 8.08 -8.07
C SER A 99 3.61 7.73 -6.74
N ASP A 100 3.71 8.61 -5.75
CA ASP A 100 3.03 8.41 -4.46
C ASP A 100 1.52 8.49 -4.60
N GLU A 101 1.00 9.38 -5.42
CA GLU A 101 -0.42 9.43 -5.78
C GLU A 101 -0.88 8.11 -6.42
N GLY A 102 -0.13 7.60 -7.41
CA GLY A 102 -0.46 6.33 -8.06
C GLY A 102 -0.43 5.13 -7.13
N VAL A 103 0.42 5.13 -6.09
CA VAL A 103 0.37 4.11 -5.03
C VAL A 103 -0.92 4.19 -4.23
N ASN A 104 -1.42 5.39 -3.94
CA ASN A 104 -2.68 5.56 -3.23
C ASN A 104 -3.86 5.10 -4.06
N ASP A 105 -3.85 5.40 -5.35
CA ASP A 105 -4.87 4.95 -6.27
C ASP A 105 -4.88 3.42 -6.36
N ILE A 106 -3.71 2.78 -6.49
CA ILE A 106 -3.60 1.30 -6.46
C ILE A 106 -4.10 0.75 -5.12
N PHE A 107 -3.76 1.38 -3.99
CA PHE A 107 -4.26 0.95 -2.70
C PHE A 107 -5.80 1.01 -2.65
N ALA A 108 -6.39 2.12 -3.10
CA ALA A 108 -7.84 2.28 -3.19
C ALA A 108 -8.48 1.23 -4.10
N TYR A 109 -7.87 0.93 -5.26
CA TYR A 109 -8.31 -0.16 -6.13
C TYR A 109 -8.29 -1.51 -5.39
N ILE A 110 -7.18 -1.87 -4.74
CA ILE A 110 -7.07 -3.13 -3.99
C ILE A 110 -8.14 -3.20 -2.89
N ARG A 111 -8.40 -2.08 -2.18
CA ARG A 111 -9.46 -2.00 -1.16
C ARG A 111 -10.87 -2.09 -1.74
N SER A 112 -11.06 -1.73 -3.00
CA SER A 112 -12.36 -1.80 -3.69
C SER A 112 -12.72 -3.20 -4.20
N LEU A 113 -11.74 -4.12 -4.28
CA LEU A 113 -11.96 -5.45 -4.80
C LEU A 113 -12.99 -6.22 -3.95
N PRO A 114 -14.02 -6.82 -4.58
CA PRO A 114 -15.02 -7.56 -3.85
C PRO A 114 -14.43 -8.85 -3.28
N ASN A 115 -14.79 -9.21 -2.05
CA ASN A 115 -14.51 -10.53 -1.50
C ASN A 115 -15.50 -11.55 -2.09
N ASN A 116 -15.19 -12.04 -3.29
CA ASN A 116 -16.07 -12.90 -4.09
C ASN A 116 -15.42 -14.22 -4.49
N GLN A 117 -14.38 -14.66 -3.76
CA GLN A 117 -13.80 -15.98 -4.00
C GLN A 117 -14.86 -17.06 -3.72
N PRO A 118 -15.24 -17.87 -4.71
CA PRO A 118 -16.22 -18.93 -4.52
C PRO A 118 -15.64 -20.04 -3.64
N ASP A 119 -16.50 -20.72 -2.87
CA ASP A 119 -16.10 -21.94 -2.19
C ASP A 119 -15.75 -23.01 -3.23
N SER A 120 -14.69 -23.77 -2.96
CA SER A 120 -14.32 -24.94 -3.75
C SER A 120 -15.48 -25.92 -3.93
N ALA A 121 -16.34 -26.07 -2.92
CA ALA A 121 -17.52 -26.93 -2.96
C ALA A 121 -18.56 -26.45 -3.98
N ASP A 122 -18.59 -25.15 -4.30
CA ASP A 122 -19.55 -24.56 -5.24
C ASP A 122 -19.06 -24.64 -6.69
N ILE A 123 -17.82 -25.08 -6.94
CA ILE A 123 -17.26 -25.27 -8.27
C ILE A 123 -17.16 -26.77 -8.56
N PRO A 124 -18.12 -27.37 -9.32
CA PRO A 124 -18.17 -28.82 -9.51
C PRO A 124 -16.87 -29.42 -10.04
N ALA A 125 -16.24 -28.76 -11.01
CA ALA A 125 -14.99 -29.23 -11.60
C ALA A 125 -13.84 -29.25 -10.58
N LEU A 126 -13.70 -28.20 -9.77
CA LEU A 126 -12.66 -28.12 -8.74
C LEU A 126 -12.90 -29.13 -7.63
N ARG A 127 -14.14 -29.24 -7.14
CA ARG A 127 -14.54 -30.25 -6.16
C ARG A 127 -14.16 -31.66 -6.61
N THR A 128 -14.48 -32.05 -7.84
CA THR A 128 -14.10 -33.36 -8.38
C THR A 128 -12.59 -33.56 -8.44
N ILE A 129 -11.82 -32.53 -8.81
CA ILE A 129 -10.35 -32.61 -8.80
C ILE A 129 -9.83 -32.87 -7.38
N LEU A 130 -10.33 -32.13 -6.38
CA LEU A 130 -9.91 -32.28 -4.98
C LEU A 130 -10.26 -33.65 -4.42
N GLU A 131 -11.51 -34.11 -4.60
CA GLU A 131 -11.96 -35.46 -4.19
C GLU A 131 -11.09 -36.56 -4.83
N SER A 132 -10.76 -36.41 -6.12
CA SER A 132 -9.89 -37.38 -6.81
C SER A 132 -8.46 -37.38 -6.26
N ALA A 133 -7.96 -36.21 -5.83
CA ALA A 133 -6.61 -36.09 -5.28
C ALA A 133 -6.52 -36.73 -3.88
N GLU A 134 -7.54 -36.59 -3.05
CA GLU A 134 -7.62 -37.21 -1.72
C GLU A 134 -7.65 -38.73 -1.78
N GLN A 135 -8.29 -39.30 -2.81
CA GLN A 135 -8.39 -40.74 -3.02
C GLN A 135 -7.12 -41.37 -3.60
N ARG A 136 -6.19 -40.55 -4.11
CA ARG A 136 -4.92 -41.07 -4.65
C ARG A 136 -3.98 -41.35 -3.48
N GLU A 137 -3.75 -42.64 -3.21
CA GLU A 137 -2.64 -43.04 -2.34
C GLU A 137 -1.34 -42.46 -2.89
N TYR A 138 -0.71 -41.55 -2.12
CA TYR A 138 0.61 -41.06 -2.42
C TYR A 138 1.61 -42.20 -2.22
N LYS A 139 2.12 -42.75 -3.32
CA LYS A 139 3.21 -43.71 -3.30
C LYS A 139 4.51 -42.96 -3.64
N PRO A 140 5.40 -42.73 -2.65
CA PRO A 140 6.68 -42.03 -2.86
C PRO A 140 7.63 -42.79 -3.79
#